data_AF-A0A1Q7DDR5-F1
#
_entry.id   AF-A0A1Q7DDR5-F1
#
_cell.length_a   1.000
_cell.length_b   1.000
_cell.length_c   1.000
_cell.angle_alpha   90.00
_cell.angle_beta   90.00
_cell.angle_gamma   90.00
#
_symmetry.space_group_name_H-M   'P 1'
#
loop_
_entity.id
_entity.type
_entity.pdbx_description
1 polymer ?
#
loop_
_entity_poly.entity_id
_entity_poly.type
_entity_poly.pdbx_seq_one_letter_code
_entity_poly.pdbx_strand_id
1 'polypeptide(L)'
;MALAATLEIAGLPNVWIAAFGTDGTDGPTDVAGAVVDGQTVAHAARAGLNIASALRRNDAYPFFKKLDRHITSGPTGTNVNDLYLLIAL
;
A
#
# COMPACT_ATOMS: atom_id res chain seq x y z
N MET A 1 3.47 -1.13 -5.92
CA MET A 1 3.30 0.31 -6.21
C MET A 1 3.18 1.16 -4.94
N ALA A 2 2.17 0.93 -4.07
CA ALA A 2 1.91 1.78 -2.89
C ALA A 2 3.13 2.01 -1.95
N LEU A 3 3.98 1.00 -1.77
CA LEU A 3 5.17 1.11 -0.92
C LEU A 3 6.17 2.14 -1.46
N ALA A 4 6.33 2.23 -2.78
CA ALA A 4 7.20 3.22 -3.41
C ALA A 4 6.62 4.62 -3.25
N ALA A 5 5.31 4.76 -3.51
CA ALA A 5 4.59 6.03 -3.39
C ALA A 5 4.64 6.63 -1.98
N THR A 6 4.84 5.81 -0.95
CA THR A 6 4.96 6.25 0.45
C THR A 6 6.02 7.33 0.65
N LEU A 7 7.16 7.25 -0.06
CA LEU A 7 8.24 8.24 0.06
C LEU A 7 7.88 9.57 -0.63
N GLU A 8 7.16 9.50 -1.75
CA GLU A 8 6.80 10.67 -2.57
C GLU A 8 5.77 11.58 -1.89
N ILE A 9 4.86 11.00 -1.09
CA ILE A 9 3.79 11.75 -0.41
C ILE A 9 4.11 12.06 1.06
N ALA A 10 5.32 11.74 1.53
CA ALA A 10 5.70 11.85 2.92
C ALA A 10 5.51 13.27 3.47
N GLY A 11 4.76 13.41 4.56
CA GLY A 11 4.48 14.69 5.21
C GLY A 11 3.41 15.54 4.54
N LEU A 12 2.90 15.15 3.37
CA LEU A 12 1.80 15.88 2.72
C LEU A 12 0.49 15.66 3.50
N PRO A 13 -0.17 16.73 3.98
CA PRO A 13 -1.47 16.59 4.61
C PRO A 13 -2.52 16.26 3.54
N ASN A 14 -3.57 15.53 3.93
CA ASN A 14 -4.73 15.24 3.09
C ASN A 14 -4.44 14.60 1.73
N VAL A 15 -3.36 13.82 1.61
CA VAL A 15 -3.04 13.05 0.40
C VAL A 15 -3.08 11.56 0.71
N TRP A 16 -3.77 10.81 -0.13
CA TRP A 16 -3.81 9.34 -0.11
C TRP A 16 -3.53 8.77 -1.48
N ILE A 17 -2.84 7.62 -1.51
CA ILE A 17 -2.66 6.79 -2.69
C ILE A 17 -3.10 5.37 -2.36
N ALA A 18 -3.98 4.81 -3.18
CA ALA A 18 -4.38 3.41 -3.13
C ALA A 18 -3.99 2.69 -4.42
N ALA A 19 -3.51 1.46 -4.27
CA ALA A 19 -3.13 0.57 -5.35
C ALA A 19 -3.74 -0.79 -5.09
N PHE A 20 -4.59 -1.31 -5.99
CA PHE A 20 -5.19 -2.62 -5.79
C PHE A 20 -5.63 -3.30 -7.09
N GLY A 21 -5.52 -4.63 -7.12
CA GLY A 21 -6.03 -5.50 -8.17
C GLY A 21 -7.54 -5.65 -8.07
N THR A 22 -8.23 -5.55 -9.21
CA THR A 22 -9.70 -5.66 -9.25
C THR A 22 -10.21 -7.09 -9.06
N ASP A 23 -9.35 -8.10 -9.15
CA ASP A 23 -9.65 -9.50 -8.81
C ASP A 23 -9.68 -9.78 -7.30
N GLY A 24 -9.23 -8.80 -6.51
CA GLY A 24 -9.18 -8.88 -5.06
C GLY A 24 -7.89 -9.48 -4.51
N THR A 25 -6.87 -9.68 -5.35
CA THR A 25 -5.56 -10.21 -4.99
C THR A 25 -4.42 -9.35 -5.55
N ASP A 26 -3.31 -9.25 -4.82
CA ASP A 26 -2.05 -8.63 -5.27
C ASP A 26 -0.93 -9.66 -5.15
N GLY A 27 -0.47 -10.19 -6.29
CA GLY A 27 0.47 -11.31 -6.32
C GLY A 27 -0.08 -12.56 -5.61
N PRO A 28 0.78 -13.41 -5.02
CA PRO A 28 0.37 -14.62 -4.32
C PRO A 28 -0.05 -14.32 -2.87
N THR A 29 -0.99 -13.39 -2.66
CA THR A 29 -1.42 -12.94 -1.32
C THR A 29 -2.94 -12.93 -1.18
N ASP A 30 -3.42 -12.75 0.06
CA ASP A 30 -4.84 -12.71 0.44
C ASP A 30 -5.45 -11.29 0.44
N VAL A 31 -4.73 -10.30 -0.07
CA VAL A 31 -5.14 -8.89 -0.08
C VAL A 31 -5.14 -8.35 -1.50
N ALA A 32 -6.00 -7.38 -1.79
CA ALA A 32 -6.11 -6.77 -3.10
C ALA A 32 -4.99 -5.75 -3.38
N GLY A 33 -4.34 -5.24 -2.33
CA GLY A 33 -3.28 -4.25 -2.42
C GLY A 33 -3.14 -3.45 -1.13
N ALA A 34 -2.82 -2.15 -1.23
CA ALA A 34 -2.58 -1.30 -0.06
C ALA A 34 -2.93 0.18 -0.29
N VAL A 35 -3.14 0.90 0.82
CA VAL A 35 -3.36 2.34 0.86
C VAL A 35 -2.31 3.03 1.73
N VAL A 36 -1.81 4.16 1.26
CA VAL A 36 -0.80 4.97 1.96
C VAL A 36 -1.24 6.43 2.00
N ASP A 37 -0.78 7.13 3.03
CA ASP A 37 -1.01 8.55 3.27
C ASP A 37 0.30 9.26 3.62
N GLY A 38 0.27 10.59 3.71
CA GLY A 38 1.46 11.36 4.08
C GLY A 38 2.04 11.06 5.47
N GLN A 39 1.29 10.36 6.33
CA GLN A 39 1.78 9.93 7.65
C GLN A 39 2.43 8.55 7.63
N THR A 40 2.36 7.82 6.52
CA THR A 40 2.79 6.42 6.44
C THR A 40 4.29 6.25 6.72
N VAL A 41 5.15 7.19 6.28
CA VAL A 41 6.58 7.18 6.64
C VAL A 41 6.79 7.30 8.16
N ALA A 42 6.06 8.21 8.82
CA ALA A 42 6.15 8.40 10.26
C ALA A 42 5.61 7.19 11.04
N HIS A 43 4.57 6.53 10.54
CA HIS A 43 4.06 5.26 11.08
C HIS A 43 5.09 4.13 10.93
N ALA A 44 5.70 3.99 9.76
CA ALA A 44 6.74 3.00 9.49
C ALA A 44 7.94 3.17 10.44
N ALA A 45 8.43 4.39 10.60
CA ALA A 45 9.54 4.70 11.49
C ALA A 45 9.23 4.31 12.95
N ARG A 46 8.04 4.66 13.45
CA ARG A 46 7.57 4.28 14.80
C ARG A 46 7.43 2.77 14.98
N ALA A 47 7.09 2.04 13.92
CA ALA A 47 6.99 0.58 13.93
C ALA A 47 8.34 -0.13 13.70
N GLY A 48 9.45 0.61 13.59
CA GLY A 48 10.77 0.04 13.31
C GLY A 48 10.88 -0.59 11.91
N LEU A 49 10.10 -0.11 10.95
CA LEU A 49 10.11 -0.58 9.57
C LEU A 49 10.96 0.33 8.68
N ASN A 50 11.64 -0.26 7.71
CA ASN A 50 12.46 0.47 6.74
C ASN A 50 11.87 0.27 5.33
N ILE A 51 11.34 1.35 4.75
CA ILE A 51 10.67 1.33 3.43
C ILE A 51 11.64 0.93 2.32
N ALA A 52 12.85 1.52 2.29
CA ALA A 52 13.84 1.21 1.26
C ALA A 52 14.29 -0.26 1.30
N SER A 53 14.41 -0.84 2.49
CA SER A 53 14.70 -2.26 2.66
C SER A 53 13.54 -3.14 2.20
N ALA A 54 12.30 -2.77 2.51
CA ALA A 54 11.14 -3.52 2.05
C ALA A 54 11.02 -3.50 0.52
N LEU A 55 11.28 -2.35 -0.12
CA LEU A 55 11.34 -2.24 -1.59
C LEU A 55 12.42 -3.14 -2.18
N ARG A 56 13.67 -3.04 -1.69
CA ARG A 56 14.78 -3.87 -2.21
C ARG A 56 14.55 -5.36 -2.08
N ARG A 57 13.77 -5.80 -1.09
CA ARG A 57 13.46 -7.21 -0.85
C ARG A 57 12.15 -7.67 -1.48
N ASN A 58 11.42 -6.81 -2.20
CA ASN A 58 10.06 -7.07 -2.68
C ASN A 58 9.12 -7.53 -1.55
N ASP A 59 9.27 -6.93 -0.37
CA ASP A 59 8.74 -7.40 0.91
C ASP A 59 7.61 -6.48 1.42
N ALA A 60 6.71 -6.09 0.51
CA ALA A 60 5.66 -5.10 0.78
C ALA A 60 4.52 -5.66 1.65
N TYR A 61 4.17 -6.94 1.47
CA TYR A 61 3.09 -7.58 2.22
C TYR A 61 3.31 -7.55 3.74
N PRO A 62 4.44 -8.04 4.31
CA PRO A 62 4.64 -7.96 5.76
C PRO A 62 4.84 -6.52 6.26
N PHE A 63 5.34 -5.60 5.42
CA PHE A 63 5.42 -4.18 5.75
C PHE A 63 4.03 -3.60 6.02
N PHE A 64 3.09 -3.78 5.07
CA PHE A 64 1.73 -3.25 5.21
C PHE A 64 0.87 -4.02 6.20
N LYS A 65 1.11 -5.33 6.38
CA LYS A 65 0.51 -6.11 7.46
C LYS A 65 0.85 -5.54 8.84
N LYS A 66 2.09 -5.10 9.06
CA LYS A 66 2.50 -4.51 10.35
C LYS A 66 1.93 -3.10 10.57
N LEU A 67 1.59 -2.37 9.51
CA LEU A 67 1.00 -1.03 9.58
C LEU A 67 -0.53 -1.01 9.47
N ASP A 68 -1.17 -2.16 9.26
CA ASP A 68 -2.60 -2.29 8.99
C ASP A 68 -3.07 -1.41 7.82
N ARG A 69 -2.39 -1.56 6.68
CA ARG A 69 -2.61 -0.73 5.47
C ARG A 69 -2.99 -1.52 4.23
N HIS A 70 -3.30 -2.80 4.39
CA HIS A 70 -3.80 -3.62 3.29
C HIS A 70 -5.24 -3.25 2.92
N ILE A 71 -5.55 -3.37 1.62
CA ILE A 71 -6.90 -3.33 1.10
C ILE A 71 -7.35 -4.79 0.98
N THR A 72 -8.39 -5.17 1.71
CA THR A 72 -8.96 -6.52 1.65
C THR A 72 -10.37 -6.45 1.11
N SER A 73 -10.60 -7.05 -0.07
CA SER A 73 -11.93 -7.20 -0.67
C SER A 73 -12.42 -8.65 -0.66
N GLY A 74 -11.50 -9.62 -0.57
CA GLY A 74 -11.74 -11.00 -1.00
C GLY A 74 -11.89 -11.11 -2.53
N PRO A 75 -12.07 -12.34 -3.05
CA PRO A 75 -12.26 -12.57 -4.48
C PRO A 75 -13.49 -11.82 -4.99
N THR A 76 -13.31 -10.95 -5.99
CA THR A 76 -14.39 -10.11 -6.51
C THR A 76 -15.20 -10.81 -7.61
N GLY A 77 -14.66 -11.88 -8.21
CA GLY A 77 -15.27 -12.61 -9.31
C GLY A 77 -15.10 -11.96 -10.69
N THR A 78 -14.27 -10.92 -10.80
CA THR A 78 -13.92 -10.25 -12.08
C THR A 78 -12.44 -9.90 -12.11
N ASN A 79 -11.87 -9.61 -13.27
CA ASN A 79 -10.52 -9.08 -13.38
C ASN A 79 -10.42 -8.12 -14.56
N VAL A 80 -10.25 -6.83 -14.27
CA VAL A 80 -9.98 -5.76 -15.24
C VAL A 80 -8.65 -5.06 -14.95
N ASN A 81 -7.67 -5.81 -14.41
CA ASN A 81 -6.35 -5.37 -13.96
C ASN A 81 -6.40 -4.48 -12.71
N ASP A 82 -5.43 -3.57 -12.57
CA ASP A 82 -5.20 -2.74 -11.39
C ASP A 82 -5.93 -1.40 -11.46
N LEU A 83 -6.31 -0.88 -10.28
CA LEU A 83 -6.74 0.49 -10.08
C LEU A 83 -5.74 1.24 -9.20
N TYR A 84 -5.44 2.47 -9.62
CA TYR A 84 -4.57 3.41 -8.90
C TYR A 84 -5.34 4.69 -8.63
N LEU A 85 -5.55 5.00 -7.36
CA LEU A 85 -6.30 6.16 -6.92
C LEU A 85 -5.37 7.12 -6.18
N LEU A 86 -5.41 8.40 -6.56
CA LEU A 86 -4.83 9.50 -5.80
C LEU A 86 -5.95 10.42 -5.35
N ILE A 87 -5.98 10.75 -4.06
CA ILE A 87 -6.94 11.68 -3.47
C ILE A 87 -6.14 12.79 -2.79
N ALA A 88 -6.46 14.04 -3.09
CA ALA A 88 -5.91 15.24 -2.46
C ALA A 88 -7.05 16.21 -2.12
N LEU A 89 -7.14 16.66 -0.86
CA LEU A 89 -8.21 17.54 -0.35
C LEU A 89 -7.69 18.85 0.25
#